data_AF-A0A537F1K9-F1
#
_entry.id   AF-A0A537F1K9-F1
#
_cell.length_a   1.000
_cell.length_b   1.000
_cell.length_c   1.000
_cell.angle_alpha   90.00
_cell.angle_beta   90.00
_cell.angle_gamma   90.00
#
_symmetry.space_group_name_H-M   'P 1'
#
loop_
_entity.id
_entity.type
_entity.pdbx_description
1 polymer ?
#
loop_
_entity_poly.entity_id
_entity_poly.type
_entity_poly.pdbx_seq_one_letter_code
_entity_poly.pdbx_strand_id
1 'polypeptide(L)'
;MYSAPLAYFGNSVQKKEFLRPVLLGEKVGALALTEPQAGSDAGSIKTRARREGRDFILSGEKRFITNGGVADYLFLLAVTDPSKTCSFRHQRVRDSKEFKGP
;
A
#
# COMPACT_ATOMS: atom_id res chain seq x y z
N MET A 1 -4.51 5.68 8.64
CA MET A 1 -4.35 4.21 8.58
C MET A 1 -3.93 3.73 7.19
N TYR A 2 -4.52 4.23 6.09
CA TYR A 2 -4.21 3.80 4.72
C TYR A 2 -2.89 4.32 4.13
N SER A 3 -2.31 5.37 4.70
CA SER A 3 -1.13 6.05 4.14
C SER A 3 0.22 5.51 4.62
N ALA A 4 0.24 4.57 5.57
CA ALA A 4 1.48 4.07 6.17
C ALA A 4 2.47 3.50 5.14
N PRO A 5 2.06 2.66 4.16
CA PRO A 5 3.00 2.18 3.14
C PRO A 5 3.66 3.31 2.35
N LEU A 6 2.91 4.35 1.98
CA LEU A 6 3.46 5.50 1.26
C LEU A 6 4.40 6.34 2.15
N ALA A 7 4.08 6.47 3.44
CA ALA A 7 4.94 7.16 4.40
C ALA A 7 6.30 6.46 4.58
N TYR A 8 6.31 5.11 4.62
CA TYR A 8 7.54 4.34 4.80
C TYR A 8 8.32 4.15 3.49
N PHE A 9 7.64 3.81 2.39
CA PHE A 9 8.31 3.35 1.15
C PHE A 9 8.26 4.36 0.00
N GLY A 10 7.43 5.40 0.09
CA GLY A 10 7.31 6.41 -0.95
C GLY A 10 8.56 7.30 -1.07
N ASN A 11 8.86 7.74 -2.29
CA ASN A 11 9.86 8.79 -2.50
C ASN A 11 9.30 10.19 -2.15
N SER A 12 10.16 11.22 -2.15
CA SER A 12 9.77 12.59 -1.78
C SER A 12 8.66 13.16 -2.67
N VAL A 13 8.69 12.87 -3.97
CA VAL A 13 7.67 13.30 -4.93
C VAL A 13 6.32 12.66 -4.61
N GLN A 14 6.28 11.34 -4.44
CA GLN A 14 5.06 10.60 -4.12
C GLN A 14 4.47 11.02 -2.76
N LYS A 15 5.32 11.29 -1.76
CA LYS A 15 4.84 11.80 -0.46
C LYS A 15 4.25 13.20 -0.59
N LYS A 16 4.89 14.09 -1.36
CA LYS A 16 4.35 15.44 -1.59
C LYS A 16 3.01 15.40 -2.32
N GLU A 17 2.89 14.53 -3.33
CA GLU A 17 1.73 14.46 -4.21
C GLU A 17 0.55 13.71 -3.57
N PHE A 18 0.79 12.55 -2.96
CA PHE A 18 -0.28 11.67 -2.51
C PHE A 18 -0.45 11.62 -0.98
N LEU A 19 0.65 11.75 -0.22
CA LEU A 19 0.58 11.66 1.25
C LEU A 19 0.11 12.98 1.86
N ARG A 20 0.69 14.10 1.43
CA ARG A 20 0.40 15.42 2.01
C ARG A 20 -1.09 15.80 1.93
N PRO A 21 -1.79 15.69 0.79
CA PRO A 21 -3.21 16.06 0.72
C PRO A 21 -4.10 15.19 1.62
N VAL A 22 -3.77 13.90 1.75
CA VAL A 22 -4.48 12.97 2.66
C VAL A 22 -4.25 13.34 4.12
N LEU A 23 -3.04 13.76 4.49
CA LEU A 23 -2.74 14.21 5.86
C LEU A 23 -3.40 15.54 6.22
N LEU A 24 -3.60 16.42 5.23
CA LEU A 24 -4.31 17.70 5.40
C LEU A 24 -5.83 17.55 5.37
N GLY A 25 -6.35 16.36 5.06
CA GLY A 25 -7.79 16.12 4.91
C GLY A 25 -8.39 16.69 3.61
N GLU A 26 -7.55 17.14 2.67
CA GLU A 26 -7.97 17.66 1.37
C GLU A 26 -8.42 16.55 0.41
N LYS A 27 -7.93 15.33 0.62
CA LYS A 27 -8.19 14.15 -0.21
C LYS A 27 -8.47 12.92 0.65
N VAL A 28 -9.38 12.07 0.18
CA VAL A 28 -9.76 10.84 0.89
C VAL A 28 -8.95 9.67 0.33
N GLY A 29 -8.27 8.96 1.23
CA GLY A 29 -7.53 7.74 0.91
C GLY A 29 -8.31 6.47 1.29
N ALA A 30 -8.00 5.38 0.59
CA ALA A 30 -8.45 4.02 0.94
C ALA A 30 -7.31 3.00 0.77
N LEU A 31 -7.32 1.94 1.58
CA LEU A 31 -6.38 0.82 1.49
C LEU A 31 -7.09 -0.38 0.88
N ALA A 32 -6.66 -0.80 -0.30
CA ALA A 32 -7.22 -1.90 -1.06
C ALA A 32 -6.36 -3.17 -0.92
N LEU A 33 -6.55 -3.87 0.21
CA LEU A 33 -5.88 -5.13 0.51
C LEU A 33 -6.78 -6.33 0.22
N THR A 34 -7.92 -6.40 0.94
CA THR A 34 -8.82 -7.55 0.97
C THR A 34 -9.39 -7.89 -0.40
N GLU A 35 -9.39 -9.19 -0.70
CA GLU A 35 -9.93 -9.81 -1.90
C GLU A 35 -11.01 -10.84 -1.51
N PRO A 36 -11.91 -11.23 -2.43
CA PRO A 36 -12.99 -12.18 -2.11
C PRO A 36 -12.50 -13.48 -1.48
N GLN A 37 -11.31 -13.94 -1.88
CA GLN A 37 -10.68 -15.16 -1.39
C GLN A 37 -9.55 -14.94 -0.36
N ALA A 38 -9.20 -13.69 -0.03
CA ALA A 38 -8.06 -13.38 0.83
C ALA A 38 -8.31 -12.14 1.71
N GLY A 39 -8.37 -12.35 3.03
CA GLY A 39 -8.46 -11.28 4.03
C GLY A 39 -7.25 -11.32 4.97
N SER A 40 -7.35 -12.08 6.07
CA SER A 40 -6.27 -12.24 7.05
C SER A 40 -5.00 -12.84 6.47
N ASP A 41 -5.13 -13.70 5.46
CA ASP A 41 -4.00 -14.21 4.68
C ASP A 41 -3.68 -13.26 3.50
N ALA A 42 -3.02 -12.15 3.82
CA ALA A 42 -2.59 -11.17 2.82
C ALA A 42 -1.53 -11.71 1.85
N GLY A 43 -0.87 -12.83 2.17
CA GLY A 43 0.10 -13.47 1.27
C GLY A 43 -0.55 -14.13 0.06
N SER A 44 -1.82 -14.55 0.20
CA SER A 44 -2.58 -15.29 -0.82
C SER A 44 -3.40 -14.39 -1.78
N ILE A 45 -3.12 -13.09 -1.83
CA ILE A 45 -3.78 -12.18 -2.76
C ILE A 45 -3.48 -12.54 -4.24
N LYS A 46 -4.49 -12.38 -5.08
CA LYS A 46 -4.49 -12.73 -6.51
C LYS A 46 -4.50 -11.52 -7.44
N THR A 47 -4.75 -10.30 -6.96
CA THR A 47 -4.58 -9.10 -7.80
C THR A 47 -3.16 -9.02 -8.36
N ARG A 48 -3.04 -8.76 -9.66
CA ARG A 48 -1.78 -8.67 -10.39
C ARG A 48 -1.52 -7.26 -10.89
N ALA A 49 -0.24 -6.89 -10.89
CA ALA A 49 0.27 -5.67 -11.49
C ALA A 49 1.34 -6.04 -12.53
N ARG A 50 0.97 -6.10 -13.80
CA ARG A 50 1.90 -6.40 -14.89
C ARG A 50 2.51 -5.10 -15.40
N ARG A 51 3.84 -5.00 -15.42
CA ARG A 51 4.53 -3.83 -15.98
C ARG A 51 4.36 -3.79 -17.50
N GLU A 52 3.95 -2.65 -18.03
CA GLU A 52 3.80 -2.38 -19.46
C GLU A 52 4.41 -1.01 -19.77
N GLY A 53 5.63 -1.01 -20.32
CA GLY A 53 6.42 0.21 -20.48
C GLY A 53 6.74 0.87 -19.13
N ARG A 54 6.20 2.07 -18.92
CA ARG A 54 6.35 2.86 -17.68
C ARG A 54 5.21 2.64 -16.69
N ASP A 55 4.14 1.99 -17.12
CA ASP A 55 2.91 1.83 -16.36
C ASP A 55 2.72 0.39 -15.86
N PHE A 56 1.71 0.19 -15.03
CA PHE A 56 1.26 -1.12 -14.60
C PHE A 56 -0.18 -1.35 -15.03
N ILE A 57 -0.44 -2.50 -15.65
CA ILE A 57 -1.80 -2.99 -15.88
C ILE A 57 -2.23 -3.82 -14.68
N LEU A 58 -3.30 -3.37 -14.02
CA LEU A 58 -3.88 -4.02 -12.85
C LEU A 58 -5.01 -4.96 -13.27
N SER A 59 -5.05 -6.15 -12.68
CA SER A 59 -6.12 -7.12 -12.88
C SER A 59 -6.43 -7.86 -11.58
N GLY A 60 -7.68 -7.81 -11.13
CA GLY A 60 -8.14 -8.46 -9.90
C GLY A 60 -9.43 -7.84 -9.36
N GLU A 61 -9.89 -8.34 -8.22
CA GLU A 61 -11.06 -7.83 -7.50
C GLU A 61 -10.69 -7.54 -6.04
N LYS A 62 -11.16 -6.40 -5.53
CA LYS A 62 -11.02 -5.99 -4.13
C LYS A 62 -12.39 -5.92 -3.49
N ARG A 63 -12.49 -6.30 -2.21
CA ARG A 63 -13.77 -6.35 -1.48
C ARG A 63 -13.62 -5.78 -0.07
N PHE A 64 -14.69 -5.18 0.44
CA PHE A 64 -14.74 -4.55 1.77
C PHE A 64 -13.73 -3.40 1.96
N ILE A 65 -13.54 -2.58 0.92
CA ILE A 65 -12.64 -1.44 0.98
C ILE A 65 -13.35 -0.24 1.61
N THR A 66 -13.03 0.04 2.88
CA THR A 66 -13.50 1.25 3.56
C THR A 66 -13.10 2.48 2.75
N ASN A 67 -14.06 3.38 2.55
CA ASN A 67 -13.98 4.56 1.68
C ASN A 67 -13.79 4.27 0.18
N GLY A 68 -13.84 3.02 -0.27
CA GLY A 68 -13.55 2.67 -1.67
C GLY A 68 -14.45 3.37 -2.70
N GLY A 69 -15.71 3.68 -2.34
CA GLY A 69 -16.63 4.41 -3.23
C GLY A 69 -16.45 5.93 -3.27
N VAL A 70 -15.65 6.51 -2.37
CA VAL A 70 -15.47 7.97 -2.24
C VAL A 70 -14.00 8.40 -2.21
N ALA A 71 -13.06 7.45 -2.33
CA ALA A 71 -11.63 7.75 -2.25
C ALA A 71 -11.12 8.42 -3.52
N ASP A 72 -10.33 9.48 -3.34
CA ASP A 72 -9.52 10.06 -4.41
C ASP A 72 -8.30 9.19 -4.73
N TYR A 73 -7.73 8.53 -3.70
CA TYR A 73 -6.54 7.70 -3.83
C TYR A 73 -6.74 6.30 -3.24
N LEU A 74 -6.35 5.29 -4.01
CA LEU A 74 -6.30 3.90 -3.58
C LEU A 74 -4.86 3.44 -3.39
N PHE A 75 -4.52 3.10 -2.14
CA PHE A 75 -3.31 2.37 -1.81
C PHE A 75 -3.61 0.89 -1.99
N LEU A 76 -3.23 0.32 -3.13
CA LEU A 76 -3.60 -1.04 -3.51
C LEU A 76 -2.43 -2.02 -3.40
N LEU A 77 -2.69 -3.19 -2.83
CA LEU A 77 -1.74 -4.31 -2.85
C LEU A 77 -2.00 -5.20 -4.07
N ALA A 78 -0.96 -5.42 -4.86
CA ALA A 78 -0.95 -6.31 -6.01
C ALA A 78 0.39 -7.05 -6.11
N VAL A 79 0.35 -8.25 -6.68
CA VAL A 79 1.54 -9.05 -6.95
C VAL A 79 2.11 -8.66 -8.30
N THR A 80 3.37 -8.21 -8.32
CA THR A 80 4.10 -7.86 -9.54
C THR A 80 4.81 -9.05 -10.17
N ASP A 81 5.12 -10.07 -9.36
CA ASP A 81 5.82 -11.28 -9.79
C ASP A 81 5.36 -12.48 -8.96
N PRO A 82 4.52 -13.38 -9.51
CA PRO A 82 3.99 -14.53 -8.79
C PRO A 82 5.03 -15.64 -8.56
N SER A 83 6.18 -15.59 -9.25
CA SER A 83 7.27 -16.56 -9.03
C SER A 83 8.06 -16.27 -7.75
N LYS A 84 7.95 -15.05 -7.22
CA LYS A 84 8.61 -14.63 -6.00
C LYS A 84 7.74 -14.93 -4.80
N THR A 85 8.25 -15.78 -3.91
CA THR A 85 7.62 -15.99 -2.60
C THR A 85 7.77 -14.71 -1.76
N CYS A 86 6.66 -14.25 -1.17
CA CYS A 86 6.68 -13.22 -0.15
C CYS A 86 7.40 -13.78 1.09
N SER A 87 8.71 -13.54 1.18
CA SER A 87 9.47 -13.88 2.38
C SER A 87 9.29 -12.75 3.39
N PHE A 88 8.44 -12.98 4.40
CA PHE A 88 8.39 -12.12 5.57
C PHE A 88 9.70 -12.25 6.33
N ARG A 89 10.70 -11.45 5.95
CA ARG A 89 11.80 -11.16 6.87
C ARG A 89 11.22 -10.28 7.97
N HIS A 90 10.99 -10.89 9.13
CA HIS A 90 10.80 -10.17 10.38
C HIS A 90 12.08 -9.36 10.62
N GLN A 91 12.17 -8.15 10.06
CA GLN A 91 13.10 -7.16 10.54
C GLN A 91 12.62 -6.83 11.94
N ARG A 92 13.25 -7.44 12.95
CA ARG A 92 13.16 -6.96 14.32
C ARG A 92 13.52 -5.48 14.25
N VAL A 93 12.54 -4.61 14.41
CA VAL A 93 12.76 -3.20 14.74
C VAL A 93 13.52 -3.26 16.06
N ARG A 94 14.85 -3.14 16.01
CA ARG A 94 15.65 -2.99 17.22
C ARG A 94 15.22 -1.66 17.81
N ASP A 95 14.75 -1.70 19.05
CA ASP A 95 14.24 -0.57 19.80
C ASP A 95 15.09 0.68 19.58
N SER A 96 14.47 1.71 19.02
CA SER A 96 15.03 3.06 18.96
C SER A 96 14.97 3.68 20.36
N LYS A 97 15.86 3.25 21.25
CA LYS A 97 16.37 4.13 22.30
C LYS A 97 17.54 4.90 21.72
N GLU A 98 17.26 6.11 21.23
CA GLU A 98 18.09 7.32 21.29
C GLU A 98 17.55 8.35 20.30
N PHE A 99 16.49 9.05 20.71
CA PHE A 99 16.15 10.35 20.16
C PHE A 99 16.74 11.40 21.12
N LYS A 100 17.97 11.86 20.84
CA LYS A 100 18.48 13.13 21.37
C LYS A 100 18.28 14.16 20.27
N GLY A 101 17.36 15.11 20.51
CA GLY A 101 17.17 16.27 19.64
C GLY A 101 18.32 17.28 19.78
N PRO A 102 18.33 18.31 18.92
CA PRO A 102 18.63 19.68 19.33
C PRO A 102 17.38 20.35 19.95
#